data_AF-A3MUS1-F1
#
_entry.id   AF-A3MUS1-F1
#
_cell.length_a   1.000
_cell.length_b   1.000
_cell.length_c   1.000
_cell.angle_alpha   90.00
_cell.angle_beta   90.00
_cell.angle_gamma   90.00
#
_symmetry.space_group_name_H-M   'P 1'
#
loop_
_entity.id
_entity.type
_entity.pdbx_description
1 polymer ?
#
loop_
_entity_poly.entity_id
_entity_poly.type
_entity_poly.pdbx_seq_one_letter_code
_entity_poly.pdbx_strand_id
1 'polypeptide(L)'
;MSFTIHMAEEERTVERAHVEERGGRQILIIRWNTGKTSAGRLFGRYGVGGRPDFFRLLFGAIAGSLREKFGPQGEEIFGKIRDSEGFRRSSREMFDALKEWFFNEVAPRYGLDKGDIFMIITEVEVDLASGELKWQKDKTEFYYWVRSDKCKPAAPKGCEQLAEENARLRQEVEQLRRELAQIREKLANLLKS
;
A
#
# COMPACT_ATOMS: atom_id res chain seq x y z
N MET A 1 3.04 0.93 24.62
CA MET A 1 3.55 -0.09 23.68
C MET A 1 4.14 0.65 22.48
N SER A 2 5.46 0.58 22.33
CA SER A 2 6.20 1.21 21.24
C SER A 2 6.07 0.32 20.01
N PHE A 3 5.46 0.83 18.94
CA PHE A 3 5.47 0.16 17.65
C PHE A 3 6.80 0.50 16.97
N THR A 4 7.80 -0.34 17.17
CA THR A 4 9.07 -0.24 16.45
C THR A 4 8.79 -0.48 14.97
N ILE A 5 9.04 0.54 14.16
CA ILE A 5 8.88 0.53 12.70
C ILE A 5 9.91 -0.43 12.12
N HIS A 6 9.52 -1.66 11.77
CA HIS A 6 10.36 -2.59 11.01
C HIS A 6 10.63 -2.14 9.57
N MET A 7 9.96 -1.08 9.08
CA MET A 7 10.17 -0.56 7.72
C MET A 7 11.48 0.21 7.52
N ALA A 8 12.17 0.63 8.60
CA ALA A 8 13.33 1.51 8.47
C ALA A 8 14.64 0.78 8.07
N GLU A 9 14.74 -0.53 8.34
CA GLU A 9 15.98 -1.28 8.10
C GLU A 9 16.00 -1.98 6.72
N GLU A 10 14.87 -2.50 6.23
CA GLU A 10 14.80 -3.15 4.91
C GLU A 10 14.90 -2.14 3.74
N GLU A 11 14.56 -0.88 3.96
CA GLU A 11 14.61 0.17 2.93
C GLU A 11 16.03 0.67 2.60
N ARG A 12 17.06 0.26 3.36
CA ARG A 12 18.45 0.72 3.21
C ARG A 12 19.29 -0.11 2.24
N THR A 13 18.90 -1.34 1.93
CA THR A 13 19.69 -2.28 1.09
C THR A 13 19.17 -2.40 -0.34
N VAL A 14 18.02 -1.82 -0.67
CA VAL A 14 17.48 -1.79 -2.03
C VAL A 14 18.03 -0.56 -2.75
N GLU A 15 18.79 -0.78 -3.82
CA GLU A 15 19.24 0.30 -4.70
C GLU A 15 18.01 1.04 -5.26
N ARG A 16 17.85 2.32 -4.89
CA ARG A 16 16.63 3.10 -5.20
C ARG A 16 16.64 3.68 -6.60
N ALA A 17 17.81 3.79 -7.21
CA ALA A 17 17.95 4.19 -8.59
C ALA A 17 19.24 3.63 -9.18
N HIS A 18 19.25 3.36 -10.47
CA HIS A 18 20.44 2.97 -11.23
C HIS A 18 20.30 3.41 -12.68
N VAL A 19 21.40 3.41 -13.42
CA VAL A 19 21.43 3.82 -14.84
C VAL A 19 21.74 2.61 -15.69
N GLU A 20 20.94 2.39 -16.72
CA GLU A 20 21.14 1.35 -17.72
C GLU A 20 21.39 1.97 -19.09
N GLU A 21 22.20 1.29 -19.90
CA GLU A 21 22.39 1.66 -21.30
C GLU A 21 21.58 0.73 -22.20
N ARG A 22 20.65 1.31 -22.98
CA ARG A 22 19.76 0.57 -23.87
C ARG A 22 19.77 1.22 -25.25
N GLY A 23 20.32 0.51 -26.25
CA GLY A 23 20.38 0.99 -27.63
C GLY A 23 21.13 2.33 -27.79
N GLY A 24 22.20 2.53 -27.02
CA GLY A 24 22.99 3.77 -27.00
C GLY A 24 22.33 4.94 -26.25
N ARG A 25 21.23 4.69 -25.51
CA ARG A 25 20.59 5.68 -24.65
C ARG A 25 20.80 5.34 -23.19
N GLN A 26 21.00 6.36 -22.36
CA GLN A 26 21.04 6.22 -20.92
C GLN A 26 19.64 6.35 -20.34
N ILE A 27 19.20 5.31 -19.63
CA ILE A 27 17.91 5.23 -18.97
C ILE A 27 18.16 5.22 -17.46
N LEU A 28 17.63 6.22 -16.75
CA LEU A 28 17.61 6.23 -15.30
C LEU A 28 16.37 5.45 -14.82
N ILE A 29 16.59 4.40 -14.05
CA ILE A 29 15.53 3.62 -13.42
C ILE A 29 15.44 4.04 -11.96
N ILE A 30 14.23 4.32 -11.49
CA ILE A 30 13.97 4.79 -10.12
C ILE A 30 12.88 3.94 -9.51
N ARG A 31 13.17 3.32 -8.35
CA ARG A 31 12.15 2.76 -7.46
C ARG A 31 11.58 3.88 -6.61
N TRP A 32 10.50 4.48 -7.10
CA TRP A 32 9.85 5.62 -6.49
C TRP A 32 8.80 5.21 -5.46
N ASN A 33 8.93 5.73 -4.24
CA ASN A 33 7.96 5.59 -3.15
C ASN A 33 7.26 6.94 -2.92
N THR A 34 5.92 6.97 -2.97
CA THR A 34 5.14 8.20 -2.72
C THR A 34 5.18 8.66 -1.25
N GLY A 35 5.61 7.78 -0.35
CA GLY A 35 5.40 7.90 1.09
C GLY A 35 3.92 7.72 1.47
N LYS A 36 3.65 7.78 2.77
CA LYS A 36 2.28 7.75 3.30
C LYS A 36 1.52 9.00 2.87
N THR A 37 0.44 8.81 2.13
CA THR A 37 -0.37 9.88 1.55
C THR A 37 -1.85 9.49 1.50
N SER A 38 -2.70 10.36 0.97
CA SER A 38 -4.11 10.09 0.67
C SER A 38 -4.45 10.50 -0.76
N ALA A 39 -5.56 10.01 -1.29
CA ALA A 39 -5.95 10.28 -2.68
C ALA A 39 -6.15 11.78 -2.93
N GLY A 40 -6.73 12.48 -1.95
CA GLY A 40 -6.94 13.93 -2.02
C GLY A 40 -5.64 14.74 -2.05
N ARG A 41 -4.56 14.23 -1.46
CA ARG A 41 -3.23 14.87 -1.48
C ARG A 41 -2.45 14.50 -2.74
N LEU A 42 -2.35 13.21 -3.04
CA LEU A 42 -1.52 12.72 -4.15
C LEU A 42 -2.08 13.16 -5.50
N PHE A 43 -3.40 13.02 -5.71
CA PHE A 43 -4.07 13.29 -6.99
C PHE A 43 -4.92 14.56 -7.00
N GLY A 44 -5.22 15.11 -5.83
CA GLY A 44 -6.18 16.19 -5.67
C GLY A 44 -5.58 17.51 -5.23
N ARG A 45 -6.45 18.42 -4.79
CA ARG A 45 -6.11 19.79 -4.37
C ARG A 45 -5.61 19.92 -2.93
N TYR A 46 -5.49 18.83 -2.18
CA TYR A 46 -5.06 18.89 -0.78
C TYR A 46 -3.54 18.74 -0.61
N GLY A 47 -2.78 18.64 -1.70
CA GLY A 47 -1.32 18.71 -1.66
C GLY A 47 -0.82 20.15 -1.46
N VAL A 48 0.51 20.31 -1.49
CA VAL A 48 1.16 21.59 -1.22
C VAL A 48 0.74 22.64 -2.25
N GLY A 49 0.32 23.83 -1.76
CA GLY A 49 -0.09 24.94 -2.62
C GLY A 49 -1.39 24.70 -3.39
N GLY A 50 -2.24 23.78 -2.94
CA GLY A 50 -3.53 23.50 -3.57
C GLY A 50 -3.44 22.61 -4.82
N ARG A 51 -2.30 21.92 -5.01
CA ARG A 51 -1.99 21.12 -6.20
C ARG A 51 -1.74 19.65 -5.84
N PRO A 52 -1.83 18.72 -6.81
CA PRO A 52 -1.47 17.33 -6.61
C PRO A 52 -0.01 17.19 -6.16
N ASP A 53 0.23 16.48 -5.05
CA ASP A 53 1.59 16.23 -4.55
C ASP A 53 2.39 15.34 -5.53
N PHE A 54 1.73 14.59 -6.42
CA PHE A 54 2.34 13.69 -7.40
C PHE A 54 3.54 14.31 -8.13
N PHE A 55 3.35 15.46 -8.79
CA PHE A 55 4.41 16.07 -9.61
C PHE A 55 5.60 16.50 -8.77
N ARG A 56 5.35 17.13 -7.62
CA ARG A 56 6.40 17.57 -6.69
C ARG A 56 7.22 16.37 -6.19
N LEU A 57 6.54 15.29 -5.83
CA LEU A 57 7.19 14.08 -5.32
C LEU A 57 7.99 13.36 -6.42
N LEU A 58 7.42 13.20 -7.61
CA LEU A 58 8.08 12.56 -8.74
C LEU A 58 9.31 13.36 -9.18
N PHE A 59 9.18 14.68 -9.31
CA PHE A 59 10.26 15.55 -9.77
C PHE A 59 11.39 15.61 -8.74
N GLY A 60 11.03 15.65 -7.45
CA GLY A 60 12.00 15.56 -6.36
C GLY A 60 12.75 14.23 -6.35
N ALA A 61 12.07 13.11 -6.63
CA ALA A 61 12.71 11.80 -6.73
C ALA A 61 13.70 11.75 -7.91
N ILE A 62 13.29 12.21 -9.10
CA ILE A 62 14.15 12.23 -10.30
C ILE A 62 15.37 13.13 -10.09
N ALA A 63 15.18 14.35 -9.60
CA ALA A 63 16.29 15.27 -9.31
C ALA A 63 17.22 14.74 -8.21
N GLY A 64 16.66 14.06 -7.20
CA GLY A 64 17.44 13.38 -6.16
C GLY A 64 18.31 12.27 -6.73
N SER A 65 17.72 11.36 -7.51
CA SER A 65 18.42 10.23 -8.13
C SER A 65 19.48 10.67 -9.14
N LEU A 66 19.21 11.71 -9.94
CA LEU A 66 20.20 12.28 -10.85
C LEU A 66 21.41 12.85 -10.10
N ARG A 67 21.19 13.58 -9.00
CA ARG A 67 22.27 14.10 -8.16
C ARG A 67 23.07 12.99 -7.48
N GLU A 68 22.40 11.92 -7.07
CA GLU A 68 23.07 10.75 -6.48
C GLU A 68 23.98 10.05 -7.48
N LYS A 69 23.55 9.89 -8.75
CA LYS A 69 24.30 9.14 -9.77
C LYS A 69 25.33 9.95 -10.54
N PHE A 70 25.08 11.24 -10.75
CA PHE A 70 25.92 12.11 -11.57
C PHE A 70 26.55 13.26 -10.78
N GLY A 71 26.37 13.29 -9.46
CA GLY A 71 26.88 14.37 -8.60
C GLY A 71 26.25 15.73 -8.97
N PRO A 72 27.02 16.83 -8.92
CA PRO A 72 26.52 18.17 -9.26
C PRO A 72 25.94 18.30 -10.67
N GLN A 73 26.45 17.51 -11.64
CA GLN A 73 25.94 17.50 -13.01
C GLN A 73 24.50 16.98 -13.11
N GLY A 74 24.04 16.24 -12.10
CA GLY A 74 22.66 15.76 -12.03
C GLY A 74 21.63 16.89 -12.04
N GLU A 75 21.94 18.04 -11.47
CA GLU A 75 21.05 19.22 -11.49
C GLU A 75 20.94 19.80 -12.91
N GLU A 76 22.06 19.84 -13.65
CA GLU A 76 22.08 20.29 -15.04
C GLU A 76 21.29 19.34 -15.96
N ILE A 77 21.46 18.03 -15.76
CA ILE A 77 20.69 17.01 -16.48
C ILE A 77 19.20 17.18 -16.18
N PHE A 78 18.84 17.33 -14.90
CA PHE A 78 17.45 17.52 -14.50
C PHE A 78 16.86 18.79 -15.13
N GLY A 79 17.59 19.91 -15.10
CA GLY A 79 17.16 21.16 -15.73
C GLY A 79 16.86 21.01 -17.22
N LYS A 80 17.70 20.27 -17.96
CA LYS A 80 17.49 19.98 -19.38
C LYS A 80 16.25 19.13 -19.64
N ILE A 81 16.06 18.04 -18.88
CA ILE A 81 14.92 17.13 -19.11
C ILE A 81 13.60 17.72 -18.60
N ARG A 82 13.59 18.42 -17.45
CA ARG A 82 12.37 18.92 -16.81
C ARG A 82 11.55 19.83 -17.72
N ASP A 83 12.25 20.60 -18.55
CA ASP A 83 11.65 21.55 -19.46
C ASP A 83 11.42 20.99 -20.88
N SER A 84 11.79 19.72 -21.12
CA SER A 84 11.53 19.04 -22.39
C SER A 84 10.03 18.74 -22.57
N GLU A 85 9.60 18.71 -23.83
CA GLU A 85 8.23 18.31 -24.18
C GLU A 85 7.96 16.87 -23.72
N GLY A 86 8.93 15.96 -23.92
CA GLY A 86 8.85 14.57 -23.52
C GLY A 86 8.49 14.43 -22.05
N PHE A 87 9.25 15.08 -21.17
CA PHE A 87 9.03 15.01 -19.72
C PHE A 87 7.68 15.60 -19.30
N ARG A 88 7.31 16.77 -19.85
CA ARG A 88 6.03 17.43 -19.51
C ARG A 88 4.81 16.64 -19.96
N ARG A 89 4.89 15.99 -21.13
CA ARG A 89 3.84 15.14 -21.66
C ARG A 89 3.74 13.84 -20.87
N SER A 90 4.83 13.08 -20.79
CA SER A 90 4.82 11.75 -20.18
C SER A 90 4.59 11.79 -18.67
N SER A 91 4.99 12.86 -17.97
CA SER A 91 4.65 13.02 -16.55
C SER A 91 3.16 13.22 -16.30
N ARG A 92 2.44 13.87 -17.23
CA ARG A 92 0.97 14.01 -17.15
C ARG A 92 0.28 12.71 -17.52
N GLU A 93 0.72 12.05 -18.59
CA GLU A 93 0.20 10.73 -18.98
C GLU A 93 0.36 9.71 -17.85
N MET A 94 1.53 9.70 -17.19
CA MET A 94 1.76 8.87 -16.01
C MET A 94 0.83 9.26 -14.84
N PHE A 95 0.64 10.56 -14.58
CA PHE A 95 -0.26 11.02 -13.53
C PHE A 95 -1.69 10.51 -13.78
N ASP A 96 -2.20 10.68 -14.99
CA ASP A 96 -3.56 10.27 -15.36
C ASP A 96 -3.69 8.74 -15.31
N ALA A 97 -2.74 7.99 -15.88
CA ALA A 97 -2.76 6.53 -15.87
C ALA A 97 -2.70 5.95 -14.44
N LEU A 98 -1.83 6.49 -13.58
CA LEU A 98 -1.69 6.01 -12.21
C LEU A 98 -2.90 6.40 -11.35
N LYS A 99 -3.51 7.56 -11.63
CA LYS A 99 -4.77 7.99 -11.02
C LYS A 99 -5.94 7.10 -11.44
N GLU A 100 -6.08 6.81 -12.73
CA GLU A 100 -7.11 5.90 -13.24
C GLU A 100 -6.94 4.50 -12.66
N TRP A 101 -5.73 3.95 -12.67
CA TRP A 101 -5.42 2.69 -12.02
C TRP A 101 -5.84 2.69 -10.54
N PHE A 102 -5.51 3.75 -9.80
CA PHE A 102 -5.88 3.85 -8.40
C PHE A 102 -7.40 3.86 -8.19
N PHE A 103 -8.15 4.70 -8.91
CA PHE A 103 -9.58 4.86 -8.68
C PHE A 103 -10.44 3.73 -9.28
N ASN A 104 -10.01 3.14 -10.39
CA ASN A 104 -10.80 2.15 -11.11
C ASN A 104 -10.43 0.71 -10.74
N GLU A 105 -9.18 0.45 -10.32
CA GLU A 105 -8.73 -0.90 -9.99
C GLU A 105 -8.45 -1.05 -8.49
N VAL A 106 -7.61 -0.19 -7.92
CA VAL A 106 -7.10 -0.36 -6.55
C VAL A 106 -8.15 -0.04 -5.49
N ALA A 107 -8.77 1.14 -5.57
CA ALA A 107 -9.73 1.59 -4.57
C ALA A 107 -10.95 0.67 -4.46
N PRO A 108 -11.56 0.18 -5.57
CA PRO A 108 -12.64 -0.79 -5.50
C PRO A 108 -12.16 -2.15 -4.96
N ARG A 109 -10.98 -2.63 -5.39
CA ARG A 109 -10.44 -3.93 -4.96
C ARG A 109 -10.21 -4.02 -3.46
N TYR A 110 -9.77 -2.93 -2.83
CA TYR A 110 -9.48 -2.90 -1.39
C TYR A 110 -10.54 -2.17 -0.55
N GLY A 111 -11.65 -1.72 -1.16
CA GLY A 111 -12.72 -1.01 -0.46
C GLY A 111 -12.24 0.28 0.21
N LEU A 112 -11.41 1.05 -0.48
CA LEU A 112 -10.85 2.30 0.04
C LEU A 112 -11.89 3.40 0.05
N ASP A 113 -11.97 4.11 1.18
CA ASP A 113 -12.83 5.25 1.40
C ASP A 113 -12.07 6.58 1.34
N LYS A 114 -12.84 7.66 1.24
CA LYS A 114 -12.30 9.01 1.31
C LYS A 114 -11.56 9.23 2.63
N GLY A 115 -10.29 9.59 2.52
CA GLY A 115 -9.43 9.88 3.68
C GLY A 115 -8.54 8.70 4.10
N ASP A 116 -8.73 7.53 3.51
CA ASP A 116 -7.83 6.40 3.73
C ASP A 116 -6.40 6.75 3.29
N ILE A 117 -5.46 6.22 4.06
CA ILE A 117 -4.03 6.46 3.89
C ILE A 117 -3.42 5.28 3.16
N PHE A 118 -2.55 5.57 2.20
CA PHE A 118 -1.85 4.57 1.41
C PHE A 118 -0.46 5.04 1.00
N MET A 119 0.27 4.15 0.38
CA MET A 119 1.60 4.34 -0.19
C MET A 119 1.70 3.51 -1.46
N ILE A 120 2.25 4.12 -2.51
CA ILE A 120 2.53 3.46 -3.78
C ILE A 120 4.05 3.39 -3.93
N ILE A 121 4.57 2.20 -4.22
CA ILE A 121 5.97 1.99 -4.58
C ILE A 121 5.98 1.46 -6.01
N THR A 122 6.65 2.12 -6.93
CA THR A 122 6.69 1.73 -8.34
C THR A 122 8.04 2.00 -8.97
N GLU A 123 8.36 1.33 -10.07
CA GLU A 123 9.46 1.74 -10.92
C GLU A 123 9.04 2.77 -11.99
N VAL A 124 9.91 3.74 -12.21
CA VAL A 124 9.81 4.74 -13.28
C VAL A 124 11.13 4.74 -14.05
N GLU A 125 11.05 4.63 -15.36
CA GLU A 125 12.19 4.81 -16.25
C GLU A 125 12.19 6.22 -16.83
N VAL A 126 13.36 6.83 -16.92
CA VAL A 126 13.57 8.17 -17.48
C VAL A 126 14.62 8.07 -18.58
N ASP A 127 14.24 8.33 -19.84
CA ASP A 127 15.19 8.49 -20.93
C ASP A 127 15.92 9.83 -20.76
N LEU A 128 17.22 9.80 -20.48
CA LEU A 128 17.99 11.01 -20.18
C LEU A 128 18.23 11.90 -21.39
N ALA A 129 18.03 11.39 -22.61
CA ALA A 129 18.16 12.18 -23.84
C ALA A 129 16.86 12.95 -24.15
N SER A 130 15.69 12.30 -24.01
CA SER A 130 14.39 12.91 -24.35
C SER A 130 13.65 13.51 -23.15
N GLY A 131 13.97 13.05 -21.93
CA GLY A 131 13.20 13.31 -20.72
C GLY A 131 11.91 12.49 -20.60
N GLU A 132 11.65 11.57 -21.53
CA GLU A 132 10.43 10.75 -21.50
C GLU A 132 10.41 9.81 -20.30
N LEU A 133 9.25 9.74 -19.65
CA LEU A 133 8.99 8.92 -18.47
C LEU A 133 8.14 7.72 -18.86
N LYS A 134 8.54 6.54 -18.38
CA LYS A 134 7.77 5.32 -18.53
C LYS A 134 7.48 4.71 -17.16
N TRP A 135 6.20 4.57 -16.86
CA TRP A 135 5.73 3.88 -15.67
C TRP A 135 5.73 2.37 -15.88
N GLN A 136 6.38 1.64 -14.98
CA GLN A 136 6.38 0.18 -14.96
C GLN A 136 5.24 -0.33 -14.07
N LYS A 137 4.01 -0.35 -14.61
CA LYS A 137 2.80 -0.76 -13.87
C LYS A 137 2.94 -2.12 -13.20
N ASP A 138 3.57 -3.09 -13.88
CA ASP A 138 3.75 -4.45 -13.36
C ASP A 138 4.64 -4.53 -12.12
N LYS A 139 5.46 -3.50 -11.89
CA LYS A 139 6.34 -3.36 -10.72
C LYS A 139 5.76 -2.39 -9.68
N THR A 140 4.45 -2.19 -9.69
CA THR A 140 3.76 -1.31 -8.74
C THR A 140 3.23 -2.11 -7.56
N GLU A 141 3.69 -1.74 -6.37
CA GLU A 141 3.22 -2.24 -5.08
C GLU A 141 2.31 -1.19 -4.41
N PHE A 142 1.27 -1.67 -3.74
CA PHE A 142 0.29 -0.84 -3.04
C PHE A 142 0.16 -1.26 -1.57
N TYR A 143 0.42 -0.32 -0.67
CA TYR A 143 0.25 -0.51 0.77
C TYR A 143 -0.80 0.47 1.28
N TYR A 144 -1.69 0.02 2.15
CA TYR A 144 -2.74 0.85 2.73
C TYR A 144 -2.92 0.59 4.22
N TRP A 145 -3.45 1.59 4.92
CA TRP A 145 -3.72 1.51 6.34
C TRP A 145 -5.21 1.31 6.57
N VAL A 146 -5.55 0.16 7.15
CA VAL A 146 -6.91 -0.15 7.57
C VAL A 146 -7.17 0.51 8.92
N ARG A 147 -8.26 1.27 9.02
CA ARG A 147 -8.69 1.84 10.29
C ARG A 147 -9.03 0.71 11.28
N SER A 148 -8.72 0.91 12.56
CA SER A 148 -8.92 -0.11 13.60
C SER A 148 -10.37 -0.57 13.75
N ASP A 149 -11.35 0.27 13.42
CA ASP A 149 -12.78 -0.07 13.39
C ASP A 149 -13.18 -0.96 12.20
N LYS A 150 -12.40 -0.96 11.12
CA LYS A 150 -12.54 -1.85 9.96
C LYS A 150 -11.68 -3.09 10.04
N CYS A 151 -10.72 -3.14 10.97
CA CYS A 151 -10.06 -4.37 11.33
C CYS A 151 -11.11 -5.30 11.93
N LYS A 152 -11.74 -6.13 11.10
CA LYS A 152 -12.32 -7.38 11.60
C LYS A 152 -11.20 -8.03 12.42
N PRO A 153 -11.43 -8.41 13.69
CA PRO A 153 -10.42 -9.15 14.44
C PRO A 153 -9.98 -10.26 13.50
N ALA A 154 -8.67 -10.35 13.25
CA ALA A 154 -8.11 -11.34 12.35
C ALA A 154 -8.44 -12.71 12.95
N ALA A 155 -9.60 -13.22 12.59
CA ALA A 155 -10.06 -14.54 12.89
C ALA A 155 -9.22 -15.43 11.97
N PRO A 156 -8.21 -16.15 12.49
CA PRO A 156 -7.34 -16.96 11.66
C PRO A 156 -8.22 -17.96 10.89
N LYS A 157 -7.82 -18.28 9.65
CA LYS A 157 -8.49 -19.32 8.84
C LYS A 157 -8.64 -20.58 9.72
N GLY A 158 -9.87 -20.90 10.12
CA GLY A 158 -10.21 -21.83 11.20
C GLY A 158 -11.36 -21.35 12.10
N CYS A 159 -11.68 -20.06 12.08
CA CYS A 159 -12.69 -19.48 12.98
C CYS A 159 -14.15 -19.85 12.66
N GLU A 160 -14.49 -20.14 11.40
CA GLU A 160 -15.84 -20.65 11.06
C GLU A 160 -16.04 -22.06 11.64
N GLN A 161 -15.05 -22.95 11.45
CA GLN A 161 -15.07 -24.30 12.02
C GLN A 161 -15.08 -24.26 13.56
N LEU A 162 -14.29 -23.38 14.18
CA LEU A 162 -14.28 -23.21 15.63
C LEU A 162 -15.54 -22.53 16.18
N ALA A 163 -16.22 -21.70 15.39
CA ALA A 163 -17.50 -21.08 15.77
C ALA A 163 -18.64 -22.11 15.68
N GLU A 164 -18.66 -22.93 14.64
CA GLU A 164 -19.58 -24.07 14.52
C GLU A 164 -19.35 -25.09 15.64
N GLU A 165 -18.08 -25.40 15.94
CA GLU A 165 -17.75 -26.32 17.03
C GLU A 165 -18.09 -25.74 18.41
N ASN A 166 -17.88 -24.44 18.64
CA ASN A 166 -18.34 -23.79 19.88
C ASN A 166 -19.87 -23.81 20.01
N ALA A 167 -20.61 -23.58 18.92
CA ALA A 167 -22.06 -23.63 18.94
C ALA A 167 -22.55 -25.04 19.28
N ARG A 168 -21.92 -26.07 18.68
CA ARG A 168 -22.20 -27.49 18.99
C ARG A 168 -21.90 -27.81 20.45
N LEU A 169 -20.72 -27.45 20.94
CA LEU A 169 -20.31 -27.71 22.33
C LEU A 169 -21.21 -27.00 23.35
N ARG A 170 -21.71 -25.80 23.04
CA ARG A 170 -22.66 -25.10 23.92
C ARG A 170 -24.00 -25.83 24.02
N GLN A 171 -24.52 -26.35 22.91
CA GLN A 171 -25.74 -27.17 22.93
C GLN A 171 -25.55 -28.46 23.73
N GLU A 172 -24.40 -29.11 23.58
CA GLU A 172 -24.07 -30.33 24.30
C GLU A 172 -23.93 -30.09 25.81
N VAL A 173 -23.30 -28.98 26.21
CA VAL A 173 -23.23 -28.57 27.62
C VAL A 173 -24.62 -28.28 28.22
N GLU A 174 -25.52 -27.63 27.48
CA GLU A 174 -26.88 -27.41 27.96
C GLU A 174 -27.66 -28.72 28.12
N GLN A 175 -27.53 -29.64 27.17
CA GLN A 175 -28.16 -30.95 27.24
C GLN A 175 -27.65 -31.75 28.45
N LEU A 176 -26.32 -31.85 28.60
CA LEU A 176 -25.70 -32.54 29.73
C LEU A 176 -26.12 -31.92 31.07
N ARG A 177 -26.25 -30.59 31.16
CA ARG A 177 -26.75 -29.93 32.37
C ARG A 177 -28.19 -30.32 32.71
N ARG A 178 -29.06 -30.47 31.71
CA ARG A 178 -30.45 -30.94 31.92
C ARG A 178 -30.48 -32.38 32.39
N GLU A 179 -29.69 -33.25 31.79
CA GLU A 179 -29.58 -34.66 32.19
C GLU A 179 -29.03 -34.80 33.61
N LEU A 180 -28.00 -34.03 33.96
CA LEU A 180 -27.44 -34.01 35.32
C LEU A 180 -28.47 -33.54 36.35
N ALA A 181 -29.28 -32.54 36.02
CA ALA A 181 -30.35 -32.06 36.88
C ALA A 181 -31.42 -33.16 37.11
N GLN A 182 -31.85 -33.83 36.05
CA GLN A 182 -32.83 -34.93 36.14
C GLN A 182 -32.30 -36.13 36.93
N ILE A 183 -31.03 -36.50 36.75
CA ILE A 183 -30.40 -37.57 37.52
C ILE A 183 -30.31 -37.18 38.99
N ARG A 184 -29.87 -35.96 39.31
CA ARG A 184 -29.82 -35.46 40.69
C ARG A 184 -31.19 -35.47 41.36
N GLU A 185 -32.23 -35.08 40.64
CA GLU A 185 -33.61 -35.10 41.14
C GLU A 185 -34.09 -36.54 41.40
N LYS A 186 -33.85 -37.47 40.47
CA LYS A 186 -34.15 -38.90 40.67
C LYS A 186 -33.41 -39.49 41.87
N LEU A 187 -32.13 -39.14 42.03
CA LEU A 187 -31.29 -39.61 43.14
C LEU A 187 -31.76 -39.03 44.48
N ALA A 188 -32.14 -37.75 44.51
CA ALA A 188 -32.71 -37.12 45.70
C ALA A 188 -34.08 -37.72 46.08
N ASN A 189 -34.89 -38.12 45.10
CA ASN A 189 -36.15 -38.80 45.34
C ASN A 189 -35.95 -40.24 45.86
N LEU A 190 -34.93 -40.95 45.36
CA LEU A 190 -34.57 -42.29 45.85
C LEU A 190 -33.96 -42.27 47.25
N LEU A 191 -33.20 -41.23 47.61
CA LEU A 191 -32.63 -41.06 48.96
C LEU A 191 -33.64 -40.55 50.00
N LYS A 192 -34.84 -40.13 49.58
CA LYS A 192 -35.96 -39.74 50.45
C LYS A 192 -36.97 -40.87 50.70
N SER A 193 -36.82 -42.01 50.02
CA SER A 193 -37.45 -43.30 50.38
C SER A 193 -36.49 -44.10 51.25
#